data_AF-A0A3M1L5U2-F1
#
_entry.id   AF-A0A3M1L5U2-F1
#
_cell.length_a   1.000
_cell.length_b   1.000
_cell.length_c   1.000
_cell.angle_alpha   90.00
_cell.angle_beta   90.00
_cell.angle_gamma   90.00
#
_symmetry.space_group_name_H-M   'P 1'
#
loop_
_entity.id
_entity.type
_entity.pdbx_description
1 polymer ?
#
loop_
_entity_poly.entity_id
_entity_poly.type
_entity_poly.pdbx_seq_one_letter_code
_entity_poly.pdbx_strand_id
1 'polypeptide(L)'
;MARLPLVEPKDAPEAVRDALERLPVQLNIMRTMAHAETCFRPLLRLGSAILGKQSLDADLRELAILQIAALSSARYEWTQHVPIAQGAGVR
;
A
#
# COMPACT_ATOMS: atom_id res chain seq x y z
N MET A 1 -1.49 13.31 -8.84
CA MET A 1 -2.18 12.36 -9.74
C MET A 1 -1.19 11.32 -10.23
N ALA A 2 -1.67 10.13 -10.62
CA ALA A 2 -0.82 9.07 -11.17
C ALA A 2 -0.19 9.54 -12.50
N ARG A 3 1.10 9.24 -12.69
CA ARG A 3 1.84 9.56 -13.94
C ARG A 3 1.75 8.46 -14.99
N LEU A 4 1.35 7.26 -14.57
CA LEU A 4 1.09 6.12 -15.42
C LEU A 4 -0.40 5.78 -15.35
N PRO A 5 -0.99 5.21 -16.42
CA PRO A 5 -2.30 4.59 -16.35
C PRO A 5 -2.30 3.55 -15.22
N LEU A 6 -3.36 3.48 -14.44
CA LEU A 6 -3.46 2.50 -13.37
C LEU A 6 -3.92 1.16 -13.98
N VAL A 7 -3.21 0.07 -13.67
CA VAL A 7 -3.58 -1.26 -14.18
C VAL A 7 -4.96 -1.66 -13.66
N GLU A 8 -5.85 -2.10 -14.55
CA GLU A 8 -7.10 -2.77 -14.18
C GLU A 8 -6.88 -4.29 -14.21
N PRO A 9 -7.46 -5.07 -13.29
CA PRO A 9 -7.25 -6.52 -13.25
C PRO A 9 -7.54 -7.23 -14.57
N LYS A 10 -8.60 -6.81 -15.28
CA LYS A 10 -9.02 -7.38 -16.58
C LYS A 10 -7.97 -7.23 -17.69
N ASP A 11 -7.09 -6.23 -17.57
CA ASP A 11 -6.08 -5.87 -18.57
C ASP A 11 -4.68 -6.37 -18.16
N ALA A 12 -4.56 -7.03 -17.00
CA ALA A 12 -3.29 -7.50 -16.45
C ALA A 12 -2.94 -8.94 -16.89
N PRO A 13 -1.64 -9.29 -16.99
CA PRO A 13 -1.20 -10.68 -17.10
C PRO A 13 -1.77 -11.54 -15.97
N GLU A 14 -2.01 -12.83 -16.23
CA GLU A 14 -2.68 -13.75 -15.28
C GLU A 14 -2.06 -13.71 -13.87
N ALA A 15 -0.73 -13.74 -13.79
CA ALA A 15 -0.03 -13.72 -12.51
C ALA A 15 -0.25 -12.41 -11.70
N VAL A 16 -0.46 -11.28 -12.37
CA VAL A 16 -0.73 -9.98 -11.74
C VAL A 16 -2.22 -9.82 -11.43
N ARG A 17 -3.09 -10.22 -12.37
CA ARG A 17 -4.55 -10.19 -12.23
C ARG A 17 -4.99 -10.93 -10.97
N ASP A 18 -4.54 -12.17 -10.79
CA ASP A 18 -4.86 -12.99 -9.62
C ASP A 18 -4.48 -12.31 -8.31
N ALA A 19 -3.35 -11.59 -8.29
CA ALA A 19 -2.88 -10.88 -7.11
C ALA A 19 -3.71 -9.62 -6.84
N LEU A 20 -4.08 -8.87 -7.89
CA LEU A 20 -4.93 -7.68 -7.78
C LEU A 20 -6.36 -8.03 -7.33
N GLU A 21 -6.96 -9.09 -7.86
CA GLU A 21 -8.33 -9.50 -7.52
C GLU A 21 -8.47 -9.96 -6.07
N ARG A 22 -7.37 -10.43 -5.45
CA ARG A 22 -7.33 -10.84 -4.05
C ARG A 22 -7.11 -9.69 -3.07
N LEU A 23 -6.82 -8.48 -3.54
CA LEU A 23 -6.65 -7.34 -2.65
C LEU A 23 -7.99 -6.92 -2.05
N PRO A 24 -8.05 -6.63 -0.74
CA PRO A 24 -9.30 -6.18 -0.11
C PRO A 24 -9.76 -4.82 -0.66
N VAL A 25 -8.81 -3.99 -1.12
CA VAL A 25 -9.07 -2.68 -1.70
C VAL A 25 -8.12 -2.46 -2.88
N GLN A 26 -8.66 -1.95 -3.99
CA GLN A 26 -7.90 -1.61 -5.19
C GLN A 26 -7.17 -0.26 -5.04
N LEU A 27 -6.10 -0.24 -4.24
CA LEU A 27 -5.30 0.96 -4.01
C LEU A 27 -4.48 1.35 -5.24
N ASN A 28 -4.40 2.66 -5.53
CA ASN A 28 -3.67 3.17 -6.70
C ASN A 28 -2.17 2.81 -6.66
N ILE A 29 -1.55 2.73 -5.49
CA ILE A 29 -0.15 2.28 -5.36
C ILE A 29 0.01 0.82 -5.83
N MET A 30 -0.93 -0.06 -5.51
CA MET A 30 -0.89 -1.47 -5.94
C MET A 30 -1.11 -1.58 -7.44
N ARG A 31 -2.08 -0.84 -7.98
CA ARG A 31 -2.35 -0.76 -9.42
C ARG A 31 -1.23 -0.10 -10.23
N THR A 32 -0.45 0.78 -9.62
CA THR A 32 0.76 1.35 -10.23
C THR A 32 1.89 0.31 -10.24
N MET A 33 2.09 -0.39 -9.12
CA MET A 33 3.15 -1.40 -9.00
C MET A 33 2.89 -2.67 -9.81
N ALA A 34 1.64 -2.92 -10.20
CA ALA A 34 1.25 -3.99 -11.11
C ALA A 34 1.92 -3.90 -12.50
N HIS A 35 2.40 -2.73 -12.92
CA HIS A 35 3.25 -2.60 -14.13
C HIS A 35 4.57 -3.36 -14.02
N ALA A 36 5.08 -3.58 -12.80
CA ALA A 36 6.30 -4.32 -12.53
C ALA A 36 5.97 -5.75 -12.08
N GLU A 37 5.54 -6.59 -13.02
CA GLU A 37 5.00 -7.94 -12.77
C GLU A 37 5.85 -8.79 -11.81
N THR A 38 7.16 -8.86 -12.04
CA THR A 38 8.08 -9.68 -11.22
C THR A 38 8.28 -9.12 -9.82
N CYS A 39 8.06 -7.81 -9.61
CA CYS A 39 8.20 -7.14 -8.33
C CYS A 39 6.90 -7.10 -7.53
N PHE A 40 5.74 -7.22 -8.19
CA PHE A 40 4.44 -6.95 -7.56
C PHE A 40 4.13 -7.88 -6.39
N ARG A 41 4.18 -9.20 -6.59
CA ARG A 41 3.93 -10.19 -5.51
C ARG A 41 4.94 -10.08 -4.36
N PRO A 42 6.26 -9.93 -4.60
CA PRO A 42 7.22 -9.59 -3.55
C PRO A 42 6.84 -8.34 -2.74
N LEU A 43 6.43 -7.26 -3.41
CA LEU A 43 6.02 -6.03 -2.75
C LEU A 43 4.80 -6.24 -1.83
N LEU A 44 3.78 -6.97 -2.29
CA LEU A 44 2.60 -7.29 -1.47
C LEU A 44 3.00 -8.03 -0.18
N ARG A 45 3.91 -9.00 -0.29
CA ARG A 45 4.44 -9.74 0.88
C ARG A 45 5.17 -8.83 1.85
N LEU A 46 5.98 -7.90 1.35
CA LEU A 46 6.68 -6.92 2.17
C LEU A 46 5.68 -6.00 2.90
N GLY A 47 4.71 -5.45 2.18
CA GLY A 47 3.67 -4.59 2.77
C GLY A 47 2.89 -5.30 3.88
N SER A 48 2.44 -6.54 3.65
CA SER A 48 1.76 -7.34 4.68
C SER A 48 2.65 -7.64 5.88
N ALA A 49 3.95 -7.86 5.68
CA ALA A 49 4.89 -8.08 6.77
C ALA A 49 5.11 -6.82 7.62
N ILE A 50 5.19 -5.64 6.99
CA ILE A 50 5.30 -4.35 7.68
C ILE A 50 4.05 -4.07 8.51
N LEU A 51 2.85 -4.27 7.94
CA LEU A 51 1.60 -3.86 8.58
C LEU A 51 1.07 -4.87 9.63
N GLY A 52 1.46 -6.14 9.56
CA GLY A 52 0.84 -7.18 10.40
C GLY A 52 1.79 -8.17 11.07
N LYS A 53 3.11 -8.07 10.86
CA LYS A 53 4.07 -9.07 11.37
C LYS A 53 5.31 -8.46 12.05
N GLN A 54 5.28 -7.16 12.34
CA GLN A 54 6.36 -6.50 13.08
C GLN A 54 6.12 -6.62 14.59
N SER A 55 7.19 -6.47 15.37
CA SER A 55 7.11 -6.33 16.83
C SER A 55 6.68 -4.95 17.30
N LEU A 56 6.65 -3.96 16.40
CA LEU A 56 6.21 -2.61 16.68
C LEU A 56 4.68 -2.56 16.72
N ASP A 57 4.13 -1.98 17.79
CA ASP A 57 2.70 -1.79 17.96
C ASP A 57 2.10 -0.96 16.82
N ALA A 58 0.81 -1.20 16.54
CA ALA A 58 0.15 -0.64 15.36
C ALA A 58 0.12 0.89 15.37
N ASP A 59 -0.18 1.50 16.51
CA ASP A 59 -0.19 2.95 16.70
C ASP A 59 1.19 3.57 16.43
N LEU A 60 2.26 2.99 16.99
CA LEU A 60 3.63 3.45 16.79
C LEU A 60 4.09 3.27 15.34
N ARG A 61 3.70 2.16 14.70
CA ARG A 61 3.99 1.93 13.28
C ARG A 61 3.31 2.97 12.39
N GLU A 62 2.02 3.24 12.59
CA GLU A 62 1.30 4.22 11.78
C GLU A 62 1.81 5.65 12.04
N LEU A 63 2.18 5.99 13.28
CA LEU A 63 2.87 7.25 13.58
C LEU A 63 4.20 7.38 12.83
N ALA A 64 5.02 6.33 12.79
CA ALA A 64 6.25 6.33 12.03
C ALA A 64 6.00 6.52 10.52
N ILE A 65 4.99 5.85 9.96
CA ILE A 65 4.61 6.00 8.54
C ILE A 65 4.17 7.44 8.26
N LEU A 66 3.28 8.01 9.09
CA LEU A 66 2.80 9.39 8.93
C LEU A 66 3.93 10.42 9.08
N GLN A 67 4.86 10.20 10.02
CA GLN A 67 6.04 11.05 10.20
C GLN A 67 6.90 11.08 8.93
N ILE A 68 7.16 9.92 8.32
CA ILE A 68 7.91 9.84 7.06
C ILE A 68 7.10 10.44 5.91
N ALA A 69 5.80 10.23 5.85
CA ALA A 69 4.94 10.84 4.83
C ALA A 69 4.96 12.37 4.90
N ALA A 70 4.97 12.96 6.10
CA ALA A 70 5.12 14.39 6.30
C ALA A 70 6.50 14.91 5.85
N LEU A 71 7.58 14.25 6.28
CA LEU A 71 8.96 14.64 5.94
C LEU A 71 9.27 14.53 4.44
N SER A 72 8.69 13.54 3.77
CA SER A 72 8.87 13.29 2.34
C SER A 72 7.85 14.01 1.46
N SER A 73 6.91 14.76 2.04
CA SER A 73 5.77 15.36 1.33
C SER A 73 4.92 14.33 0.55
N ALA A 74 4.86 13.08 1.02
CA ALA A 74 4.09 11.99 0.41
C ALA A 74 2.60 12.10 0.76
N ARG A 75 1.91 13.07 0.14
CA ARG A 75 0.48 13.32 0.38
C ARG A 75 -0.41 12.10 0.20
N TYR A 76 -0.13 11.24 -0.79
CA TYR A 76 -0.92 10.04 -1.02
C TYR A 76 -0.85 9.09 0.18
N GLU A 77 0.36 8.78 0.65
CA GLU A 77 0.56 7.92 1.82
C GLU A 77 -0.06 8.52 3.09
N TRP A 78 0.11 9.83 3.30
CA TRP A 78 -0.55 10.53 4.40
C TRP A 78 -2.07 10.29 4.37
N THR A 79 -2.72 10.53 3.23
CA THR A 79 -4.17 10.35 3.11
C THR A 79 -4.60 8.90 3.31
N GLN A 80 -3.83 7.92 2.85
CA GLN A 80 -4.15 6.50 3.04
C GLN A 80 -3.97 6.06 4.50
N HIS A 81 -2.94 6.55 5.18
CA HIS A 81 -2.56 6.06 6.50
C HIS A 81 -3.23 6.79 7.66
N VAL A 82 -3.74 8.02 7.51
CA VAL A 82 -4.53 8.70 8.56
C VAL A 82 -5.68 7.84 9.11
N PRO A 83 -6.59 7.29 8.29
CA PRO A 83 -7.68 6.46 8.82
C PRO A 83 -7.19 5.16 9.47
N ILE A 84 -6.06 4.61 9.02
CA ILE A 84 -5.44 3.41 9.61
C ILE A 84 -4.88 3.75 10.99
N ALA A 85 -4.17 4.89 11.12
CA ALA A 85 -3.65 5.40 12.38
C ALA A 85 -4.77 5.64 13.40
N GLN A 86 -5.87 6.27 12.97
CA GLN A 86 -7.05 6.48 13.80
C GLN A 86 -7.66 5.15 14.26
N GLY A 87 -7.78 4.17 13.36
CA GLY A 87 -8.23 2.82 13.69
C GLY A 87 -7.29 2.08 14.65
N ALA A 88 -6.00 2.42 14.64
CA ALA A 88 -5.00 1.92 15.58
C ALA A 88 -4.97 2.67 16.92
N GLY A 89 -5.78 3.73 17.09
CA GLY A 89 -5.90 4.49 18.33
C GLY A 89 -5.09 5.80 18.40
N VAL A 90 -4.43 6.20 17.31
CA VAL A 90 -3.73 7.49 17.20
C VAL A 90 -4.76 8.62 17.11
N ARG A 91 -4.55 9.72 17.86
CA ARG A 91 -5.47 10.87 17.96
C ARG A 91 -4.78 12.19 17.71
#